data_AF-A0A1V5W098-F1
#
_entry.id   AF-A0A1V5W098-F1
#
_cell.length_a   1.000
_cell.length_b   1.000
_cell.length_c   1.000
_cell.angle_alpha   90.00
_cell.angle_beta   90.00
_cell.angle_gamma   90.00
#
_symmetry.space_group_name_H-M   'P 1'
#
loop_
_entity.id
_entity.type
_entity.pdbx_description
1 polymer ?
#
loop_
_entity_poly.entity_id
_entity_poly.type
_entity_poly.pdbx_seq_one_letter_code
_entity_poly.pdbx_strand_id
1 'polypeptide(L)'
;MLKRTPLLAFIIAGLMTLLIALLFQEEDRSFTTGQTVIFYFFSFFPSMGIAMLFDPFPNKIKEMYLKINFYIQEENPEDQVAKVLKEELEGKN
;
A
#
# COMPACT_ATOMS: atom_id res chain seq x y z
N MET A 1 7.72 0.39 -0.10
CA MET A 1 6.35 0.31 -0.65
C MET A 1 6.43 -0.27 -2.04
N LEU A 2 5.64 -1.29 -2.32
CA LEU A 2 5.54 -1.82 -3.69
C LEU A 2 5.09 -0.66 -4.60
N LYS A 3 5.65 -0.50 -5.81
CA LYS A 3 5.20 0.57 -6.75
C LYS A 3 3.69 0.51 -7.05
N ARG A 4 3.04 -0.60 -6.69
CA ARG A 4 1.60 -0.85 -6.82
C ARG A 4 0.77 -0.12 -5.77
N THR A 5 1.28 0.14 -4.57
CA THR A 5 0.54 0.74 -3.45
C THR A 5 0.02 2.16 -3.78
N PRO A 6 0.83 3.09 -4.32
CA PRO A 6 0.31 4.40 -4.73
C PRO A 6 -0.64 4.33 -5.94
N LEU A 7 -0.45 3.36 -6.84
CA LEU A 7 -1.36 3.14 -7.97
C LEU A 7 -2.74 2.65 -7.51
N LEU A 8 -2.77 1.71 -6.56
CA LEU A 8 -4.01 1.24 -5.94
C LEU A 8 -4.73 2.37 -5.20
N ALA A 9 -3.98 3.17 -4.43
CA ALA A 9 -4.54 4.33 -3.73
C ALA A 9 -5.17 5.34 -4.68
N PHE A 10 -4.55 5.58 -5.85
CA PHE A 10 -5.08 6.45 -6.89
C PHE A 10 -6.44 5.94 -7.42
N ILE A 11 -6.53 4.65 -7.72
CA ILE A 11 -7.78 4.03 -8.21
C ILE A 11 -8.88 4.08 -7.13
N ILE A 12 -8.54 3.72 -5.89
CA ILE A 12 -9.48 3.74 -4.76
C ILE A 12 -9.96 5.17 -4.50
N ALA A 13 -9.08 6.17 -4.55
CA ALA A 13 -9.47 7.57 -4.38
C ALA A 13 -10.45 8.03 -5.48
N GLY A 14 -10.25 7.58 -6.72
CA GLY A 14 -11.17 7.85 -7.82
C GLY A 14 -12.56 7.27 -7.57
N LEU A 15 -12.61 6.00 -7.13
CA LEU A 15 -13.86 5.34 -6.75
C LEU A 15 -14.55 6.04 -5.58
N MET A 16 -13.80 6.44 -4.55
CA MET A 16 -14.34 7.18 -3.41
C MET A 16 -14.94 8.53 -3.83
N THR A 17 -14.27 9.24 -4.72
CA THR A 17 -14.77 10.52 -5.25
C THR A 17 -16.05 10.33 -6.06
N LEU A 18 -16.13 9.26 -6.85
CA LEU A 18 -17.32 8.92 -7.60
C LEU A 18 -18.48 8.51 -6.69
N LEU A 19 -18.22 7.78 -5.60
CA LEU A 19 -19.21 7.46 -4.58
C LEU A 19 -19.73 8.73 -3.87
N ILE A 20 -18.84 9.66 -3.55
CA ILE A 20 -19.22 10.95 -2.97
C ILE A 20 -20.14 11.71 -3.94
N ALA A 21 -19.79 11.75 -5.22
CA ALA A 21 -20.65 12.37 -6.23
C ALA A 21 -22.01 11.68 -6.31
N LEU A 22 -22.07 10.35 -6.40
CA LEU A 22 -23.34 9.63 -6.51
C LEU A 22 -24.26 9.77 -5.27
N LEU A 23 -23.69 9.87 -4.08
CA LEU A 23 -24.47 9.92 -2.84
C LEU A 23 -24.88 11.33 -2.43
N PHE A 24 -24.09 12.34 -2.78
CA PHE A 24 -24.26 13.70 -2.27
C PHE A 24 -24.51 14.75 -3.34
N GLN A 25 -24.43 14.40 -4.63
CA GLN A 25 -24.76 15.33 -5.70
C GLN A 25 -26.28 15.40 -5.87
N GLU A 26 -26.85 16.59 -5.64
CA GLU A 26 -28.26 16.88 -5.91
C GLU A 26 -28.45 17.32 -7.37
N GLU A 27 -29.62 17.03 -7.95
CA GLU A 27 -29.93 17.33 -9.36
C GLU A 27 -29.76 18.82 -9.69
N ASP A 28 -30.15 19.70 -8.77
CA ASP A 28 -30.07 21.16 -8.94
C ASP A 28 -28.68 21.74 -8.58
N ARG A 29 -27.79 20.95 -7.97
CA ARG A 29 -26.49 21.43 -7.51
C ARG A 29 -25.39 20.40 -7.74
N SER A 30 -24.95 20.37 -8.99
CA SER A 30 -23.78 19.59 -9.38
C SER A 30 -22.49 20.13 -8.73
N PHE A 31 -21.59 19.23 -8.34
CA PHE A 31 -20.27 19.61 -7.86
C PHE A 31 -19.48 20.30 -8.98
N THR A 32 -18.83 21.40 -8.63
CA THR A 32 -17.91 22.08 -9.56
C THR A 32 -16.64 21.24 -9.73
N THR A 33 -16.00 21.35 -10.89
CA THR A 33 -14.74 20.62 -11.20
C THR A 33 -13.68 20.82 -10.11
N GLY A 34 -13.59 22.03 -9.54
CA GLY A 34 -12.66 22.32 -8.43
C GLY A 34 -12.98 21.53 -7.16
N GLN A 35 -14.25 21.42 -6.79
CA GLN A 35 -14.69 20.62 -5.64
C GLN A 35 -14.40 19.12 -5.86
N THR A 36 -14.64 18.61 -7.06
CA THR A 36 -14.33 17.22 -7.41
C THR A 36 -12.84 16.92 -7.25
N VAL A 37 -11.96 17.81 -7.71
CA VAL A 37 -10.50 17.67 -7.55
C VAL A 37 -10.09 17.69 -6.08
N ILE A 38 -10.71 18.56 -5.28
CA ILE A 38 -10.45 18.64 -3.83
C ILE A 38 -10.88 17.35 -3.13
N PHE A 39 -12.08 16.83 -3.43
CA PHE A 39 -12.55 15.57 -2.86
C PHE A 39 -11.66 14.39 -3.26
N TYR A 40 -11.17 14.38 -4.50
CA TYR A 40 -10.21 13.40 -4.97
C TYR A 40 -8.90 13.45 -4.17
N PHE A 41 -8.35 14.65 -4.01
CA PHE A 41 -7.12 14.86 -3.26
C PHE A 41 -7.25 14.43 -1.78
N PHE A 42 -8.34 14.81 -1.11
CA PHE A 42 -8.57 14.41 0.27
C PHE A 42 -8.88 12.91 0.42
N SER A 43 -9.53 12.30 -0.57
CA SER A 43 -9.81 10.85 -0.58
C SER A 43 -8.54 10.03 -0.78
N PHE A 44 -7.46 10.60 -1.30
CA PHE A 44 -6.19 9.90 -1.52
C PHE A 44 -5.54 9.41 -0.21
N PHE A 45 -5.60 10.20 0.87
CA PHE A 45 -4.99 9.83 2.16
C PHE A 45 -5.60 8.57 2.80
N PRO A 46 -6.93 8.47 3.00
CA PRO A 46 -7.53 7.23 3.50
C PRO A 46 -7.37 6.08 2.50
N SER A 47 -7.38 6.36 1.19
CA SER A 47 -7.16 5.35 0.14
C SER A 47 -5.75 4.76 0.18
N MET A 48 -4.73 5.54 0.53
CA MET A 48 -3.38 5.05 0.81
C MET A 48 -3.37 4.05 1.97
N GLY A 49 -4.07 4.35 3.06
CA GLY A 49 -4.21 3.43 4.19
C GLY A 49 -4.87 2.11 3.80
N ILE A 50 -5.95 2.17 3.01
CA ILE A 50 -6.63 0.98 2.49
C ILE A 50 -5.69 0.20 1.56
N ALA A 51 -5.00 0.87 0.63
CA ALA A 51 -4.07 0.22 -0.29
C ALA A 51 -2.92 -0.49 0.44
N MET A 52 -2.46 0.05 1.58
CA MET A 52 -1.46 -0.59 2.43
C MET A 52 -1.95 -1.88 3.09
N LEU A 53 -3.25 -2.00 3.43
CA LEU A 53 -3.82 -3.25 3.97
C LEU A 53 -3.72 -4.41 2.95
N PHE A 54 -3.74 -4.09 1.67
CA PHE A 54 -3.57 -5.05 0.59
C PHE A 54 -2.12 -5.16 0.10
N ASP A 55 -1.16 -4.48 0.73
CA ASP A 55 0.25 -4.61 0.39
C ASP A 55 0.79 -5.95 0.94
N PRO A 56 1.26 -6.87 0.08
CA PRO A 56 1.84 -8.14 0.53
C PRO A 56 3.23 -7.97 1.18
N PHE A 57 3.83 -6.78 1.09
CA PHE A 57 5.18 -6.51 1.59
C PHE A 57 5.36 -6.77 3.09
N PRO A 58 4.52 -6.23 4.01
CA PRO A 58 4.63 -6.52 5.43
C PRO A 58 4.49 -8.02 5.78
N ASN A 59 3.64 -8.77 5.05
CA ASN A 59 3.49 -10.21 5.28
C ASN A 59 4.73 -10.99 4.84
N LYS A 60 5.33 -10.67 3.69
CA LYS A 60 6.58 -11.29 3.23
C LYS A 60 7.75 -10.99 4.16
N ILE A 61 7.84 -9.75 4.65
CA ILE A 61 8.88 -9.35 5.60
C ILE A 61 8.71 -10.14 6.92
N LYS A 62 7.48 -10.23 7.44
CA LYS A 62 7.19 -11.03 8.64
C LYS A 62 7.57 -12.50 8.47
N GLU A 63 7.25 -13.11 7.33
CA GLU A 63 7.66 -14.49 7.03
C GLU A 63 9.19 -14.65 6.98
N MET A 64 9.92 -13.70 6.40
CA MET A 64 11.38 -13.72 6.39
C MET A 64 11.97 -13.60 7.80
N TYR A 65 11.46 -12.70 8.65
CA TYR A 65 11.91 -12.59 10.03
C TYR A 65 11.61 -13.84 10.86
N LEU A 66 10.53 -14.56 10.57
CA LEU A 66 10.21 -15.84 11.23
C LEU A 66 11.13 -16.99 10.79
N LYS A 67 11.74 -16.91 9.61
CA LYS A 67 12.75 -17.88 9.13
C LYS A 67 14.12 -17.68 9.80
N ILE A 68 14.33 -16.55 10.47
CA ILE A 68 15.61 -16.22 11.11
C ILE A 68 15.64 -16.79 12.53
N ASN A 69 16.75 -17.44 12.85
CA ASN A 69 16.93 -18.05 14.16
C ASN A 69 17.52 -17.00 15.12
N PHE A 70 16.65 -16.26 15.82
CA PHE A 70 17.01 -15.17 16.75
C PHE A 70 17.97 -15.58 17.89
N TYR A 71 18.20 -16.88 18.10
CA TYR A 71 19.04 -17.40 19.16
C TYR A 71 20.51 -17.59 18.77
N ILE A 72 20.86 -17.35 17.49
CA ILE A 72 22.25 -17.32 17.05
C ILE A 72 22.76 -15.89 17.23
N GLN A 73 23.32 -15.59 18.41
CA GLN A 73 23.72 -14.26 18.87
C GLN A 73 24.95 -13.65 18.15
N GLU A 74 25.50 -14.29 17.12
CA GLU A 74 26.78 -13.87 16.52
C GLU A 74 26.65 -12.87 15.36
N GLU A 75 25.46 -12.65 14.80
CA GLU A 75 25.25 -11.72 13.67
C GLU A 75 24.04 -10.81 13.88
N ASN A 76 24.15 -9.55 13.42
CA ASN A 76 23.06 -8.58 13.49
C ASN A 76 21.86 -9.12 12.66
N PRO A 77 20.63 -9.13 13.20
CA PRO A 77 19.46 -9.69 12.53
C PRO A 77 19.19 -9.10 11.13
N GLU A 78 19.59 -7.85 10.88
CA GLU A 78 19.47 -7.21 9.55
C GLU A 78 20.35 -7.88 8.49
N ASP A 79 21.55 -8.33 8.87
CA ASP A 79 22.51 -8.97 7.97
C ASP A 79 22.05 -10.39 7.60
N GLN A 80 21.37 -11.09 8.51
CA GLN A 80 20.79 -12.40 8.25
C GLN A 80 19.59 -12.32 7.29
N VAL A 81 18.73 -11.29 7.41
CA VAL A 81 17.64 -11.03 6.45
C VAL A 81 18.22 -10.79 5.05
N ALA A 82 19.28 -9.98 4.95
CA ALA A 82 19.92 -9.65 3.69
C ALA A 82 20.53 -10.88 2.99
N LYS A 83 21.10 -11.81 3.77
CA LYS A 83 21.68 -13.06 3.26
C LYS A 83 20.61 -14.00 2.69
N VAL A 84 19.50 -14.21 3.41
CA VAL A 84 18.38 -15.03 2.95
C VAL A 84 17.73 -14.45 1.69
N LEU A 85 17.58 -13.13 1.61
CA LEU A 85 17.09 -12.43 0.41
C LEU A 85 17.99 -12.68 -0.80
N LYS A 86 19.30 -12.70 -0.58
CA LYS A 86 20.29 -12.93 -1.64
C LYS A 86 20.27 -14.39 -2.12
N GLU A 87 20.16 -15.34 -1.21
CA GLU A 87 20.02 -16.78 -1.52
C GLU A 87 18.71 -17.10 -2.27
N GLU A 88 17.57 -16.49 -1.91
CA GLU A 88 16.30 -16.66 -2.66
C GLU A 88 16.33 -16.02 -4.06
N LEU A 89 17.15 -14.99 -4.26
CA LEU A 89 17.35 -14.36 -5.58
C LEU A 89 18.32 -15.15 -6.46
N GLU A 90 19.35 -15.76 -5.88
CA GLU A 90 20.35 -16.57 -6.59
C GLU A 90 19.87 -18.01 -6.87
N GLY A 91 19.02 -18.59 -6.01
CA GLY A 91 18.44 -19.94 -6.18
C GLY A 91 17.27 -20.04 -7.16
N LYS A 92 16.95 -18.95 -7.89
CA LYS A 92 15.82 -18.86 -8.83
C LYS A 92 16.22 -18.94 -10.31
N ASN A 93 17.36 -19.58 -10.62
CA ASN A 93 17.76 -20.00 -11.96
C ASN A 93 17.46 -21.48 -12.19
#